data_AF-X1BS42-F1
#
_entry.id   AF-X1BS42-F1
#
_cell.length_a   1.000
_cell.length_b   1.000
_cell.length_c   1.000
_cell.angle_alpha   90.00
_cell.angle_beta   90.00
_cell.angle_gamma   90.00
#
_symmetry.space_group_name_H-M   'P 1'
#
loop_
_entity.id
_entity.type
_entity.pdbx_description
1 polymer ?
#
loop_
_entity_poly.entity_id
_entity_poly.type
_entity_poly.pdbx_seq_one_letter_code
_entity_poly.pdbx_strand_id
1 'polypeptide(L)'
;MAILKLRNHIPISGPARREPADGTESDMRVSLGFEPGWFYKRCGVDFTESWHQDPFYRYDSLVKMKRELCKAFPSVSYWNEDNKDDLATISGCYGAYVIPMVCGFRLVYEKDRWPGKRN
;
A
#
# COMPACT_ATOMS: atom_id res chain seq x y z
N MET A 1 2.39 -23.32 -11.56
CA MET A 1 3.49 -22.37 -11.88
C MET A 1 4.63 -22.66 -10.92
N ALA A 2 5.85 -22.93 -11.41
CA ALA A 2 6.99 -23.21 -10.54
C ALA A 2 7.52 -21.90 -9.94
N ILE A 3 7.76 -21.86 -8.63
CA ILE A 3 8.34 -20.68 -7.96
C ILE A 3 9.85 -20.80 -8.04
N LEU A 4 10.48 -19.98 -8.88
CA LEU A 4 11.94 -20.02 -9.10
C LEU A 4 12.67 -18.92 -8.32
N LYS A 5 12.01 -17.79 -8.06
CA LYS A 5 12.59 -16.66 -7.31
C LYS A 5 11.52 -15.83 -6.59
N LEU A 6 11.99 -14.87 -5.79
CA LEU A 6 11.16 -13.85 -5.16
C LEU A 6 11.46 -12.48 -5.78
N ARG A 7 10.42 -11.75 -6.17
CA ARG A 7 10.58 -10.37 -6.68
C ARG A 7 10.11 -9.35 -5.66
N ASN A 8 10.67 -8.14 -5.73
CA ASN A 8 10.23 -7.03 -4.90
C ASN A 8 8.86 -6.53 -5.37
N HIS A 9 7.98 -6.26 -4.43
CA HIS A 9 6.62 -5.80 -4.70
C HIS A 9 6.17 -4.85 -3.58
N ILE A 10 5.60 -3.70 -3.92
CA ILE A 10 5.03 -2.75 -2.96
C ILE A 10 3.50 -2.74 -3.15
N PRO A 11 2.72 -3.25 -2.17
CA PRO A 11 1.27 -3.16 -2.21
C PRO A 11 0.79 -1.70 -2.20
N ILE A 12 -0.44 -1.47 -2.65
CA ILE A 12 -1.06 -0.14 -2.57
C ILE A 12 -1.06 0.30 -1.11
N SER A 13 -0.35 1.40 -0.82
CA SER A 13 -0.23 1.96 0.52
C SER A 13 0.26 0.97 1.59
N GLY A 14 1.25 0.14 1.24
CA GLY A 14 1.89 -0.81 2.14
C GLY A 14 3.43 -0.81 2.05
N PRO A 15 4.12 -1.46 2.99
CA PRO A 15 5.58 -1.59 2.93
C PRO A 15 6.02 -2.54 1.81
N ALA A 16 7.26 -2.43 1.37
CA ALA A 16 7.84 -3.36 0.40
C ALA A 16 7.81 -4.81 0.93
N ARG A 17 7.38 -5.73 0.07
CA ARG A 17 7.27 -7.17 0.30
C ARG A 17 7.94 -7.95 -0.82
N ARG A 18 7.88 -9.27 -0.69
CA ARG A 18 8.32 -10.23 -1.70
C ARG A 18 7.13 -11.03 -2.20
N GLU A 19 7.08 -11.31 -3.49
CA GLU A 19 6.09 -12.21 -4.08
C GLU A 19 6.75 -13.27 -4.98
N PRO A 20 6.14 -14.47 -5.10
CA PRO A 20 6.63 -15.53 -5.98
C PRO A 20 6.76 -15.08 -7.45
N ALA A 21 7.80 -15.58 -8.10
CA ALA A 21 8.12 -15.31 -9.50
C ALA A 21 8.60 -16.58 -10.20
N ASP A 22 8.20 -16.76 -11.45
CA ASP A 22 8.48 -17.96 -12.25
C ASP A 22 9.74 -17.87 -13.10
N GLY A 23 10.46 -16.75 -13.06
CA GLY A 23 11.67 -16.56 -13.87
C GLY A 23 11.49 -15.62 -15.05
N THR A 24 10.27 -15.49 -15.59
CA THR A 24 10.00 -14.89 -16.92
C THR A 24 10.11 -13.37 -16.99
N GLU A 25 10.23 -12.68 -15.86
CA GLU A 25 10.27 -11.22 -15.86
C GLU A 25 11.65 -10.69 -16.22
N SER A 26 11.67 -9.52 -16.88
CA SER A 26 12.87 -8.77 -17.26
C SER A 26 13.92 -8.68 -16.14
N ASP A 27 15.19 -8.62 -16.56
CA ASP A 27 16.33 -8.35 -15.68
C ASP A 27 16.22 -6.97 -15.01
N MET A 28 15.60 -6.01 -15.69
CA MET A 28 15.26 -4.71 -15.11
C MET A 28 13.84 -4.74 -14.53
N ARG A 29 13.73 -4.44 -13.23
CA ARG A 29 12.47 -4.49 -12.47
C ARG A 29 12.21 -3.18 -11.77
N VAL A 30 11.10 -2.54 -12.10
CA VAL A 30 10.68 -1.30 -11.43
C VAL A 30 9.88 -1.65 -10.19
N SER A 31 10.21 -1.03 -9.06
CA SER A 31 9.40 -1.10 -7.85
C SER A 31 8.75 0.26 -7.61
N LEU A 32 7.41 0.30 -7.67
CA LEU A 32 6.65 1.53 -7.54
C LEU A 32 5.96 1.60 -6.18
N GLY A 33 6.29 2.63 -5.40
CA GLY A 33 5.62 2.98 -4.16
C GLY A 33 5.14 4.42 -4.21
N PHE A 34 4.08 4.72 -3.47
CA PHE A 34 3.47 6.04 -3.44
C PHE A 34 3.28 6.49 -2.01
N GLU A 35 3.73 7.70 -1.71
CA GLU A 35 3.53 8.32 -0.41
C GLU A 35 2.07 8.75 -0.21
N PRO A 36 1.57 8.82 1.04
CA PRO A 36 0.19 9.19 1.35
C PRO A 36 -0.22 10.51 0.72
N GLY A 37 0.68 11.49 0.66
CA GLY A 37 0.43 12.79 0.03
C GLY A 37 0.06 12.71 -1.45
N TRP A 38 0.48 11.67 -2.18
CA TRP A 38 0.06 11.45 -3.57
C TRP A 38 -1.42 11.08 -3.64
N PHE A 39 -1.87 10.16 -2.79
CA PHE A 39 -3.25 9.72 -2.73
C PHE A 39 -4.16 10.75 -2.06
N TYR A 40 -3.69 11.49 -1.06
CA TYR A 40 -4.44 12.60 -0.48
C TYR A 40 -4.79 13.63 -1.56
N LYS A 41 -3.80 14.06 -2.36
CA LYS A 41 -4.00 15.08 -3.41
C LYS A 41 -4.87 14.61 -4.57
N ARG A 42 -4.81 13.32 -4.94
CA ARG A 42 -5.50 12.80 -6.15
C ARG A 42 -6.82 12.07 -5.86
N CYS A 43 -6.92 11.45 -4.70
CA CYS A 43 -8.05 10.62 -4.30
C CYS A 43 -8.83 11.19 -3.13
N GLY A 44 -8.29 12.20 -2.41
CA GLY A 44 -8.89 12.72 -1.18
C GLY A 44 -8.89 11.70 -0.04
N VAL A 45 -8.01 10.70 -0.08
CA VAL A 45 -7.88 9.70 1.00
C VAL A 45 -7.25 10.38 2.21
N ASP A 46 -7.91 10.29 3.36
CA ASP A 46 -7.44 10.80 4.64
C ASP A 46 -6.74 9.66 5.40
N PHE A 47 -5.43 9.79 5.60
CA PHE A 47 -4.60 8.80 6.30
C PHE A 47 -4.56 8.98 7.82
N THR A 48 -5.54 9.71 8.37
CA THR A 48 -5.76 9.74 9.82
C THR A 48 -6.15 8.37 10.37
N GLU A 49 -6.34 8.29 11.69
CA GLU A 49 -6.62 7.06 12.44
C GLU A 49 -7.67 6.13 11.79
N SER A 50 -8.71 6.68 11.16
CA SER A 50 -9.72 5.90 10.44
C SER A 50 -9.15 5.02 9.34
N TRP A 51 -8.14 5.45 8.58
CA TRP A 51 -7.50 4.61 7.56
C TRP A 51 -6.81 3.36 8.14
N HIS A 52 -6.36 3.47 9.39
CA HIS A 52 -5.63 2.43 10.09
C HIS A 52 -6.57 1.47 10.84
N GLN A 53 -7.67 1.97 11.40
CA GLN A 53 -8.56 1.22 12.31
C GLN A 53 -9.90 0.82 11.70
N ASP A 54 -10.40 1.55 10.71
CA ASP A 54 -11.67 1.24 10.04
C ASP A 54 -11.41 0.43 8.75
N PRO A 55 -11.70 -0.88 8.75
CA PRO A 55 -11.46 -1.72 7.58
C PRO A 55 -12.34 -1.35 6.38
N PHE A 56 -13.53 -0.79 6.60
CA PHE A 56 -14.42 -0.36 5.50
C PHE A 56 -13.89 0.92 4.87
N TYR A 57 -13.52 1.91 5.68
CA TYR A 57 -12.88 3.13 5.18
C TYR A 57 -11.60 2.81 4.41
N ARG A 58 -10.78 1.87 4.92
CA ARG A 58 -9.57 1.40 4.25
C ARG A 58 -9.87 0.75 2.91
N TYR A 59 -10.84 -0.17 2.86
CA TYR A 59 -11.24 -0.84 1.62
C TYR A 59 -11.69 0.16 0.55
N ASP A 60 -12.60 1.08 0.92
CA ASP A 60 -13.11 2.11 0.01
C ASP A 60 -12.00 3.05 -0.47
N SER A 61 -11.04 3.36 0.41
CA SER A 61 -9.84 4.11 0.07
C SER A 61 -8.98 3.37 -0.94
N LEU A 62 -8.69 2.08 -0.72
CA LEU A 62 -7.90 1.26 -1.64
C LEU A 62 -8.56 1.14 -3.02
N VAL A 63 -9.89 1.04 -3.09
CA VAL A 63 -10.64 1.07 -4.36
C VAL A 63 -10.37 2.37 -5.13
N LYS A 64 -10.45 3.53 -4.47
CA LYS A 64 -10.18 4.84 -5.09
C LYS A 64 -8.72 4.96 -5.53
N MET A 65 -7.80 4.53 -4.67
CA MET A 65 -6.35 4.53 -4.95
C MET A 65 -6.01 3.67 -6.16
N LYS A 66 -6.57 2.46 -6.25
CA LYS A 66 -6.33 1.54 -7.35
C LYS A 66 -6.80 2.10 -8.68
N ARG A 67 -8.01 2.68 -8.70
CA ARG A 67 -8.55 3.40 -9.87
C ARG A 67 -7.61 4.50 -10.35
N GLU A 68 -7.12 5.33 -9.43
CA GLU A 68 -6.20 6.42 -9.80
C GLU A 68 -4.85 5.89 -10.29
N LEU A 69 -4.34 4.77 -9.75
CA LEU A 69 -3.12 4.13 -10.24
C LEU A 69 -3.29 3.57 -11.66
N CYS A 70 -4.38 2.85 -11.93
CA CYS A 70 -4.69 2.34 -13.27
C CYS A 70 -4.83 3.49 -14.29
N LYS A 71 -5.47 4.58 -13.89
CA LYS A 71 -5.63 5.78 -14.72
C LYS A 71 -4.31 6.53 -14.96
N ALA A 72 -3.50 6.71 -13.92
CA ALA A 72 -2.26 7.48 -14.01
C ALA A 72 -1.12 6.71 -14.69
N PHE A 73 -1.14 5.37 -14.60
CA PHE A 73 -0.09 4.49 -15.11
C PHE A 73 -0.68 3.33 -15.93
N PRO A 74 -1.35 3.61 -17.06
CA PRO A 74 -2.06 2.58 -17.85
C PRO A 74 -1.12 1.52 -18.45
N SER A 75 0.18 1.80 -18.56
CA SER A 75 1.19 0.83 -19.03
C SER A 75 1.69 -0.12 -17.93
N VAL A 76 1.31 0.11 -16.67
CA VAL A 76 1.72 -0.73 -15.54
C VAL A 76 0.66 -1.79 -15.30
N SER A 77 0.88 -3.00 -15.85
CA SER A 77 -0.05 -4.14 -15.73
C SER A 77 -0.20 -4.71 -14.31
N TYR A 78 0.63 -4.23 -13.37
CA TYR A 78 0.59 -4.66 -11.97
C TYR A 78 -0.73 -4.29 -11.28
N TRP A 79 -1.30 -3.12 -11.60
CA TRP A 79 -2.61 -2.72 -11.09
C TRP A 79 -3.70 -3.11 -12.09
N ASN A 80 -4.71 -3.81 -11.59
CA ASN A 80 -5.85 -4.22 -12.39
C ASN A 80 -7.14 -4.05 -11.57
N GLU A 81 -8.05 -3.18 -12.02
CA GLU A 81 -9.30 -2.91 -11.30
C GLU A 81 -10.16 -4.16 -11.11
N ASP A 82 -10.07 -5.16 -11.98
CA ASP A 82 -10.85 -6.39 -11.88
C ASP A 82 -10.33 -7.33 -10.77
N ASN A 83 -9.05 -7.22 -10.42
CA ASN A 83 -8.49 -7.95 -9.27
C ASN A 83 -8.96 -7.27 -7.97
N LYS A 84 -9.73 -7.96 -7.14
CA LYS A 84 -10.24 -7.43 -5.85
C LYS A 84 -9.47 -7.95 -4.64
N ASP A 85 -8.60 -8.94 -4.81
CA ASP A 85 -7.95 -9.65 -3.70
C ASP A 85 -6.96 -8.76 -2.93
N ASP A 86 -6.40 -7.75 -3.59
CA ASP A 86 -5.47 -6.79 -2.98
C ASP A 86 -6.15 -5.61 -2.28
N LEU A 87 -7.49 -5.54 -2.30
CA LEU A 87 -8.28 -4.47 -1.69
C LEU A 87 -8.78 -4.82 -0.29
N ALA A 88 -9.18 -6.07 -0.07
CA ALA A 88 -9.69 -6.57 1.22
C ALA A 88 -8.54 -6.98 2.15
N THR A 89 -7.69 -6.02 2.55
CA THR A 89 -6.47 -6.31 3.30
C THR A 89 -6.19 -5.35 4.45
N ILE A 90 -5.77 -5.90 5.58
CA ILE A 90 -5.13 -5.16 6.69
C ILE A 90 -3.60 -5.16 6.57
N SER A 91 -3.05 -5.78 5.52
CA SER A 91 -1.60 -5.80 5.30
C SER A 91 -1.05 -4.39 5.20
N GLY A 92 0.01 -4.12 5.95
CA GLY A 92 0.67 -2.82 5.91
C GLY A 92 -0.12 -1.68 6.54
N CYS A 93 -1.27 -1.93 7.18
CA CYS A 93 -2.06 -0.87 7.80
C CYS A 93 -1.26 -0.02 8.78
N TYR A 94 -0.32 -0.60 9.54
CA TYR A 94 0.56 0.18 10.42
C TYR A 94 2.00 0.25 9.93
N GLY A 95 2.32 -0.27 8.73
CA GLY A 95 3.70 -0.37 8.27
C GLY A 95 4.62 -0.95 9.33
N ALA A 96 5.67 -0.21 9.71
CA ALA A 96 6.62 -0.58 10.75
C ALA A 96 6.20 -0.20 12.19
N TYR A 97 5.05 0.45 12.38
CA TYR A 97 4.66 1.08 13.64
C TYR A 97 4.05 0.16 14.69
N VAL A 98 3.76 -1.10 14.34
CA VAL A 98 3.28 -2.10 15.32
C VAL A 98 4.28 -2.29 16.46
N ILE A 99 5.58 -2.39 16.15
CA ILE A 99 6.62 -2.61 17.17
C ILE A 99 6.77 -1.39 18.10
N PRO A 100 6.89 -0.14 17.61
CA PRO A 100 6.82 1.04 18.46
C PRO A 100 5.58 1.10 19.38
N MET A 101 4.39 0.76 18.88
CA MET A 101 3.18 0.76 19.71
C MET A 101 3.28 -0.25 20.87
N VAL A 102 3.81 -1.45 20.61
CA VAL A 102 4.09 -2.45 21.67
C VAL A 102 5.08 -1.92 22.70
N CYS A 103 6.04 -1.08 22.30
CA CYS A 103 6.97 -0.40 23.19
C CYS A 103 6.40 0.86 23.87
N GLY A 104 5.10 1.15 23.74
CA GLY A 104 4.42 2.25 24.43
C GLY A 104 4.44 3.60 23.69
N PHE A 105 4.94 3.66 22.45
CA PHE A 105 4.91 4.88 21.65
C PHE A 105 3.49 5.14 21.14
N ARG A 106 3.05 6.40 21.20
CA ARG A 106 1.78 6.82 20.59
C ARG A 106 2.01 7.25 19.14
N LEU A 107 1.10 6.84 18.27
CA LEU A 107 1.10 7.29 16.89
C LEU A 107 0.50 8.68 16.77
N VAL A 108 1.12 9.50 15.92
CA VAL A 108 0.59 10.80 15.51
C VAL A 108 0.17 10.68 14.07
N TYR A 109 -1.14 10.77 13.83
CA TYR A 109 -1.70 10.65 12.49
C TYR A 109 -1.79 12.00 11.80
N GLU A 110 -1.57 12.01 10.49
CA GLU A 110 -1.70 13.17 9.62
C GLU A 110 -2.47 12.77 8.36
N LYS A 111 -3.15 13.73 7.72
CA LYS A 111 -4.03 13.44 6.58
C LYS A 111 -3.29 12.92 5.36
N ASP A 112 -2.05 13.38 5.17
CA ASP A 112 -1.26 13.20 3.96
C ASP A 112 0.13 12.58 4.21
N ARG A 113 0.32 11.93 5.38
CA ARG A 113 1.57 11.26 5.75
C ARG A 113 1.32 9.92 6.44
N TRP A 114 2.35 9.08 6.47
CA TRP A 114 2.35 7.93 7.37
C TRP A 114 2.39 8.41 8.82
N PRO A 115 1.87 7.61 9.77
CA PRO A 115 1.90 7.99 11.18
C PRO A 115 3.32 8.34 11.64
N GLY A 116 3.48 9.42 12.37
CA GLY A 116 4.68 9.69 13.16
C GLY A 116 4.63 8.95 14.49
N LYS A 117 5.73 9.00 15.24
CA LYS A 117 5.78 8.58 16.65
C LYS A 117 6.02 9.79 17.54
N ARG A 118 5.35 9.84 18.68
CA ARG A 118 5.61 10.81 19.76
C ARG A 118 5.95 10.07 21.05
N ASN A 119 7.00 10.54 21.72
CA ASN A 119 7.40 10.09 23.06
C ASN A 119 6.51 10.74 24.13
#